data_AF-A0A7Y4KV51-F1
#
_entry.id   AF-A0A7Y4KV51-F1
#
_cell.length_a   1.000
_cell.length_b   1.000
_cell.length_c   1.000
_cell.angle_alpha   90.00
_cell.angle_beta   90.00
_cell.angle_gamma   90.00
#
_symmetry.space_group_name_H-M   'P 1'
#
loop_
_entity.id
_entity.type
_entity.pdbx_description
1 polymer ?
#
loop_
_entity_poly.entity_id
_entity_poly.type
_entity_poly.pdbx_seq_one_letter_code
_entity_poly.pdbx_strand_id
1 'polypeptide(L)'
;LSVSGGGGAGGQANKNSGAGGGGGGGSGGRLVVEAFAVNLMSDARLTANGGGGGEGGTSKNNDDENGANASSGSIDTGAQAPGGATSTSVSKGKGGPGAARDGAAGMGKNGDTNLGFEGAGGGGGGAVGFIHLRSIQTCTVNANAVFSPASTGDCTPP
;
A
#
# COMPACT_ATOMS: atom_id res chain seq x y z
N LEU A 1 1.90 -11.45 13.33
CA LEU A 1 2.85 -10.31 13.41
C LEU A 1 2.77 -9.54 12.11
N SER A 2 2.52 -8.23 12.19
CA SER A 2 2.42 -7.38 11.01
C SER A 2 3.35 -6.19 11.14
N VAL A 3 4.01 -5.87 10.04
CA VAL A 3 4.77 -4.64 9.81
C VAL A 3 4.29 -4.00 8.51
N SER A 4 3.03 -4.26 8.11
CA SER A 4 2.45 -3.72 6.88
C SER A 4 2.51 -2.18 6.88
N GLY A 5 2.80 -1.63 5.71
CA GLY A 5 2.99 -0.20 5.52
C GLY A 5 1.68 0.59 5.56
N GLY A 6 1.83 1.88 5.86
CA GLY A 6 0.73 2.83 5.91
C GLY A 6 0.30 3.29 4.53
N GLY A 7 -1.01 3.56 4.39
CA GLY A 7 -1.56 4.23 3.22
C GLY A 7 -1.14 5.69 3.14
N GLY A 8 -0.96 6.20 1.92
CA GLY A 8 -0.67 7.59 1.64
C GLY A 8 -1.87 8.51 1.90
N ALA A 9 -1.59 9.73 2.36
CA ALA A 9 -2.61 10.76 2.55
C ALA A 9 -3.11 11.31 1.21
N GLY A 10 -4.38 11.68 1.15
CA GLY A 10 -4.94 12.40 0.02
C GLY A 10 -4.40 13.83 -0.07
N GLY A 11 -4.27 14.33 -1.30
CA GLY A 11 -3.85 15.69 -1.58
C GLY A 11 -4.90 16.72 -1.14
N GLN A 12 -4.46 17.85 -0.64
CA GLN A 12 -5.35 18.95 -0.26
C GLN A 12 -5.83 19.70 -1.50
N ALA A 13 -7.13 20.01 -1.55
CA ALA A 13 -7.65 20.92 -2.54
C ALA A 13 -7.24 22.36 -2.27
N ASN A 14 -7.20 23.15 -3.33
CA ASN A 14 -6.94 24.58 -3.22
C ASN A 14 -7.81 25.40 -4.16
N LYS A 15 -8.73 26.15 -3.57
CA LYS A 15 -9.71 27.01 -4.27
C LYS A 15 -9.08 28.26 -4.89
N ASN A 16 -7.94 28.67 -4.33
CA ASN A 16 -7.31 29.95 -4.62
C ASN A 16 -6.07 29.82 -5.53
N SER A 17 -5.61 28.59 -5.82
CA SER A 17 -4.48 28.32 -6.73
C SER A 17 -4.95 27.55 -7.96
N GLY A 18 -4.18 27.64 -9.05
CA GLY A 18 -4.42 26.85 -10.27
C GLY A 18 -4.05 25.36 -10.14
N ALA A 19 -3.51 24.91 -8.99
CA ALA A 19 -3.03 23.55 -8.79
C ALA A 19 -3.38 22.99 -7.41
N GLY A 20 -3.96 21.80 -7.37
CA GLY A 20 -4.26 21.05 -6.15
C GLY A 20 -3.05 20.24 -5.68
N GLY A 21 -3.09 19.75 -4.44
CA GLY A 21 -2.04 18.92 -3.88
C GLY A 21 -2.01 17.53 -4.50
N GLY A 22 -0.81 16.99 -4.78
CA GLY A 22 -0.65 15.60 -5.17
C GLY A 22 -0.94 14.62 -4.02
N GLY A 23 -1.28 13.39 -4.35
CA GLY A 23 -1.47 12.31 -3.37
C GLY A 23 -0.15 11.82 -2.78
N GLY A 24 -0.14 11.52 -1.47
CA GLY A 24 1.01 10.94 -0.78
C GLY A 24 1.26 9.48 -1.18
N GLY A 25 2.52 9.05 -1.22
CA GLY A 25 2.86 7.65 -1.50
C GLY A 25 2.55 6.71 -0.32
N GLY A 26 2.32 5.43 -0.60
CA GLY A 26 2.26 4.37 0.41
C GLY A 26 3.64 3.91 0.86
N SER A 27 3.73 3.30 2.04
CA SER A 27 4.99 2.72 2.56
C SER A 27 5.00 1.20 2.51
N GLY A 28 6.19 0.58 2.64
CA GLY A 28 6.37 -0.86 2.83
C GLY A 28 6.92 -1.19 4.22
N GLY A 29 7.13 -2.48 4.51
CA GLY A 29 7.61 -2.95 5.81
C GLY A 29 8.67 -4.05 5.73
N ARG A 30 9.34 -4.32 6.85
CA ARG A 30 10.33 -5.40 6.94
C ARG A 30 10.24 -6.15 8.26
N LEU A 31 10.15 -7.48 8.15
CA LEU A 31 10.13 -8.41 9.27
C LEU A 31 11.32 -9.37 9.16
N VAL A 32 12.10 -9.46 10.23
CA VAL A 32 13.17 -10.45 10.39
C VAL A 32 12.92 -11.18 11.70
N VAL A 33 12.80 -12.51 11.64
CA VAL A 33 12.66 -13.37 12.82
C VAL A 33 13.83 -14.35 12.84
N GLU A 34 14.61 -14.29 13.91
CA GLU A 34 15.70 -15.22 14.19
C GLU A 34 15.46 -15.84 15.57
N ALA A 35 15.42 -17.18 15.62
CA ALA A 35 15.17 -17.91 16.84
C ALA A 35 15.90 -19.25 16.86
N PHE A 36 16.04 -19.83 18.05
CA PHE A 36 16.54 -21.20 18.17
C PHE A 36 15.62 -22.22 17.48
N ALA A 37 14.31 -22.03 17.62
CA ALA A 37 13.27 -22.81 16.96
C ALA A 37 12.15 -21.88 16.47
N VAL A 38 11.63 -22.11 15.27
CA VAL A 38 10.48 -21.41 14.68
C VAL A 38 9.37 -22.42 14.40
N ASN A 39 8.22 -22.25 15.06
CA ASN A 39 7.04 -23.07 14.82
C ASN A 39 5.84 -22.17 14.48
N LEU A 40 5.47 -22.16 13.20
CA LEU A 40 4.35 -21.37 12.68
C LEU A 40 3.14 -22.28 12.47
N MET A 41 2.11 -22.08 13.29
CA MET A 41 0.86 -22.83 13.26
C MET A 41 -0.07 -22.37 12.12
N SER A 42 -1.20 -23.06 11.93
CA SER A 42 -2.14 -22.78 10.82
C SER A 42 -2.78 -21.39 10.88
N ASP A 43 -2.86 -20.77 12.05
CA ASP A 43 -3.35 -19.42 12.27
C ASP A 43 -2.24 -18.36 12.20
N ALA A 44 -0.98 -18.75 11.95
CA ALA A 44 0.12 -17.81 11.84
C ALA A 44 -0.11 -16.84 10.66
N ARG A 45 0.05 -15.55 10.92
CA ARG A 45 -0.03 -14.46 9.95
C ARG A 45 1.22 -13.59 10.07
N LEU A 46 2.07 -13.62 9.04
CA LEU A 46 3.23 -12.74 8.91
C LEU A 46 3.02 -11.84 7.69
N THR A 47 2.86 -10.54 7.93
CA THR A 47 2.55 -9.58 6.86
C THR A 47 3.49 -8.38 6.89
N ALA A 48 3.97 -8.02 5.71
CA ALA A 48 4.76 -6.83 5.40
C ALA A 48 4.24 -6.24 4.08
N ASN A 49 2.92 -6.11 3.96
CA ASN A 49 2.27 -5.59 2.76
C ASN A 49 2.51 -4.08 2.62
N GLY A 50 2.65 -3.58 1.40
CA GLY A 50 2.67 -2.15 1.12
C GLY A 50 1.29 -1.51 1.31
N GLY A 51 1.27 -0.27 1.78
CA GLY A 51 0.05 0.56 1.80
C GLY A 51 -0.25 1.16 0.43
N GLY A 52 -1.50 1.55 0.17
CA GLY A 52 -1.87 2.25 -1.07
C GLY A 52 -1.33 3.68 -1.12
N GLY A 53 -1.26 4.27 -2.31
CA GLY A 53 -1.00 5.70 -2.49
C GLY A 53 -2.30 6.52 -2.40
N GLY A 54 -2.23 7.75 -1.89
CA GLY A 54 -3.37 8.65 -1.76
C GLY A 54 -3.80 9.25 -3.09
N GLU A 55 -5.04 9.71 -3.16
CA GLU A 55 -5.56 10.44 -4.32
C GLU A 55 -5.07 11.89 -4.32
N GLY A 56 -4.87 12.53 -5.48
CA GLY A 56 -4.64 13.97 -5.58
C GLY A 56 -5.90 14.79 -5.27
N GLY A 57 -5.73 15.98 -4.70
CA GLY A 57 -6.81 16.96 -4.49
C GLY A 57 -6.97 17.89 -5.68
N THR A 58 -8.16 18.45 -5.90
CA THR A 58 -8.42 19.32 -7.06
C THR A 58 -8.07 20.78 -6.81
N SER A 59 -7.97 21.56 -7.87
CA SER A 59 -7.77 23.02 -7.83
C SER A 59 -9.03 23.79 -8.21
N LYS A 60 -9.01 25.10 -7.93
CA LYS A 60 -9.86 26.17 -8.49
C LYS A 60 -10.85 25.70 -9.55
N ASN A 61 -12.14 25.91 -9.30
CA ASN A 61 -13.26 25.59 -10.21
C ASN A 61 -13.40 24.10 -10.58
N ASN A 62 -12.42 23.23 -10.33
CA ASN A 62 -12.54 21.78 -10.43
C ASN A 62 -13.04 21.19 -9.10
N ASP A 63 -14.18 21.68 -8.62
CA ASP A 63 -14.93 21.16 -7.45
C ASP A 63 -14.30 21.40 -6.05
N ASP A 64 -13.03 21.82 -5.97
CA ASP A 64 -12.31 22.14 -4.72
C ASP A 64 -12.35 21.02 -3.65
N GLU A 65 -12.11 19.79 -4.06
CA GLU A 65 -12.24 18.61 -3.22
C GLU A 65 -10.90 17.96 -2.90
N ASN A 66 -10.69 17.68 -1.61
CA ASN A 66 -9.55 16.89 -1.17
C ASN A 66 -9.57 15.49 -1.81
N GLY A 67 -8.39 14.93 -2.03
CA GLY A 67 -8.23 13.54 -2.41
C GLY A 67 -8.54 12.60 -1.24
N ALA A 68 -8.97 11.38 -1.54
CA ALA A 68 -9.08 10.32 -0.55
C ALA A 68 -7.70 9.82 -0.05
N ASN A 69 -7.65 9.52 1.24
CA ASN A 69 -6.57 8.72 1.81
C ASN A 69 -6.63 7.28 1.27
N ALA A 70 -5.47 6.63 1.20
CA ALA A 70 -5.37 5.24 0.82
C ALA A 70 -5.52 4.29 2.02
N SER A 71 -5.75 3.01 1.73
CA SER A 71 -5.73 1.97 2.74
C SER A 71 -4.30 1.58 3.15
N SER A 72 -4.13 1.15 4.39
CA SER A 72 -2.89 0.50 4.84
C SER A 72 -2.82 -0.94 4.33
N GLY A 73 -1.61 -1.51 4.29
CA GLY A 73 -1.39 -2.90 3.91
C GLY A 73 -2.17 -3.87 4.83
N SER A 74 -2.74 -4.94 4.27
CA SER A 74 -3.46 -5.95 5.07
C SER A 74 -2.55 -6.57 6.14
N ILE A 75 -3.10 -6.85 7.32
CA ILE A 75 -2.37 -7.43 8.44
C ILE A 75 -2.47 -8.96 8.50
N ASP A 76 -3.36 -9.56 7.72
CA ASP A 76 -3.80 -10.96 7.85
C ASP A 76 -4.01 -11.67 6.50
N THR A 77 -3.96 -10.96 5.37
CA THR A 77 -4.15 -11.53 4.03
C THR A 77 -3.03 -11.15 3.06
N GLY A 78 -3.03 -11.79 1.89
CA GLY A 78 -2.16 -11.47 0.76
C GLY A 78 -2.67 -10.34 -0.13
N ALA A 79 -3.82 -9.75 0.20
CA ALA A 79 -4.48 -8.78 -0.66
C ALA A 79 -3.77 -7.43 -0.67
N GLN A 80 -3.76 -6.79 -1.84
CA GLN A 80 -3.23 -5.44 -2.03
C GLN A 80 -4.07 -4.40 -1.28
N ALA A 81 -3.40 -3.39 -0.72
CA ALA A 81 -4.09 -2.21 -0.20
C ALA A 81 -4.55 -1.34 -1.38
N PRO A 82 -5.85 -0.99 -1.49
CA PRO A 82 -6.31 -0.08 -2.53
C PRO A 82 -5.71 1.32 -2.34
N GLY A 83 -5.39 1.97 -3.45
CA GLY A 83 -5.07 3.40 -3.48
C GLY A 83 -6.32 4.25 -3.24
N GLY A 84 -6.12 5.50 -2.84
CA GLY A 84 -7.20 6.48 -2.72
C GLY A 84 -7.86 6.74 -4.08
N ALA A 85 -9.18 6.64 -4.14
CA ALA A 85 -9.95 6.96 -5.33
C ALA A 85 -11.39 7.35 -4.95
N THR A 86 -11.81 8.53 -5.39
CA THR A 86 -13.20 8.99 -5.35
C THR A 86 -13.74 9.11 -6.77
N SER A 87 -15.07 9.09 -6.91
CA SER A 87 -15.75 9.21 -8.21
C SER A 87 -16.31 10.62 -8.45
N THR A 88 -15.94 11.58 -7.60
CA THR A 88 -16.59 12.89 -7.54
C THR A 88 -16.02 13.89 -8.54
N SER A 89 -14.77 13.72 -8.99
CA SER A 89 -14.17 14.58 -10.00
C SER A 89 -13.16 13.84 -10.85
N VAL A 90 -13.18 14.08 -12.17
CA VAL A 90 -12.24 13.49 -13.14
C VAL A 90 -10.83 14.04 -12.99
N SER A 91 -10.68 15.23 -12.40
CA SER A 91 -9.39 15.89 -12.20
C SER A 91 -8.61 15.40 -10.97
N LYS A 92 -9.15 14.44 -10.22
CA LYS A 92 -8.42 13.78 -9.14
C LYS A 92 -7.54 12.66 -9.68
N GLY A 93 -6.26 12.73 -9.36
CA GLY A 93 -5.33 11.67 -9.67
C GLY A 93 -5.48 10.49 -8.73
N LYS A 94 -5.88 9.33 -9.25
CA LYS A 94 -6.09 8.12 -8.44
C LYS A 94 -4.78 7.60 -7.86
N GLY A 95 -4.81 7.19 -6.60
CA GLY A 95 -3.69 6.53 -5.95
C GLY A 95 -3.46 5.11 -6.46
N GLY A 96 -2.20 4.66 -6.44
CA GLY A 96 -1.81 3.31 -6.83
C GLY A 96 -2.00 2.28 -5.70
N PRO A 97 -2.35 1.02 -5.99
CA PRO A 97 -2.43 -0.02 -4.97
C PRO A 97 -1.06 -0.37 -4.37
N GLY A 98 -1.02 -0.69 -3.09
CA GLY A 98 0.18 -1.19 -2.40
C GLY A 98 0.51 -2.63 -2.80
N ALA A 99 1.80 -2.98 -2.83
CA ALA A 99 2.21 -4.35 -3.18
C ALA A 99 1.89 -5.33 -2.04
N ALA A 100 1.58 -6.56 -2.40
CA ALA A 100 1.40 -7.67 -1.49
C ALA A 100 1.80 -8.99 -2.19
N ARG A 101 1.52 -10.14 -1.57
CA ARG A 101 1.71 -11.44 -2.23
C ARG A 101 0.91 -11.54 -3.52
N ASP A 102 -0.31 -11.01 -3.52
CA ASP A 102 -1.27 -11.22 -4.61
C ASP A 102 -1.13 -10.18 -5.74
N GLY A 103 -0.19 -9.23 -5.64
CA GLY A 103 0.06 -8.26 -6.71
C GLY A 103 1.16 -7.22 -6.41
N ALA A 104 1.77 -6.69 -7.47
CA ALA A 104 2.82 -5.69 -7.39
C ALA A 104 2.30 -4.28 -7.06
N ALA A 105 3.17 -3.41 -6.54
CA ALA A 105 2.82 -2.01 -6.31
C ALA A 105 2.38 -1.35 -7.63
N GLY A 106 1.30 -0.58 -7.57
CA GLY A 106 0.83 0.19 -8.70
C GLY A 106 1.29 1.64 -8.63
N MET A 107 1.55 2.21 -9.79
CA MET A 107 1.72 3.65 -9.95
C MET A 107 0.38 4.38 -9.69
N GLY A 108 0.47 5.58 -9.13
CA GLY A 108 -0.65 6.53 -9.16
C GLY A 108 -0.93 6.97 -10.59
N LYS A 109 -2.12 7.53 -10.80
CA LYS A 109 -2.56 8.08 -12.08
C LYS A 109 -2.78 9.58 -11.94
N ASN A 110 -2.60 10.30 -13.04
CA ASN A 110 -3.02 11.69 -13.11
C ASN A 110 -4.53 11.76 -13.28
N GLY A 111 -5.14 12.81 -12.74
CA GLY A 111 -6.49 13.20 -13.09
C GLY A 111 -6.51 13.86 -14.47
N ASP A 112 -7.69 13.91 -15.07
CA ASP A 112 -7.88 14.53 -16.37
C ASP A 112 -7.96 16.06 -16.26
N THR A 113 -7.61 16.75 -17.35
CA THR A 113 -7.84 18.19 -17.47
C THR A 113 -9.33 18.50 -17.41
N ASN A 114 -9.73 19.44 -16.56
CA ASN A 114 -11.10 19.96 -16.49
C ASN A 114 -11.07 21.48 -16.43
N LEU A 115 -12.01 22.13 -17.12
CA LEU A 115 -12.14 23.59 -17.21
C LEU A 115 -10.83 24.34 -17.58
N GLY A 116 -9.95 23.69 -18.35
CA GLY A 116 -8.65 24.25 -18.77
C GLY A 116 -7.54 24.16 -17.70
N PHE A 117 -7.75 23.41 -16.62
CA PHE A 117 -6.75 23.17 -15.57
C PHE A 117 -6.38 21.69 -15.52
N GLU A 118 -5.08 21.40 -15.41
CA GLU A 118 -4.57 20.04 -15.28
C GLU A 118 -5.05 19.37 -13.98
N GLY A 119 -5.31 18.07 -14.08
CA GLY A 119 -5.64 17.25 -12.92
C GLY A 119 -4.45 17.03 -12.00
N ALA A 120 -4.73 16.74 -10.72
CA ALA A 120 -3.68 16.40 -9.77
C ALA A 120 -3.11 15.00 -10.03
N GLY A 121 -1.88 14.76 -9.56
CA GLY A 121 -1.27 13.44 -9.57
C GLY A 121 -1.64 12.62 -8.33
N GLY A 122 -1.96 11.33 -8.51
CA GLY A 122 -2.12 10.39 -7.41
C GLY A 122 -0.77 9.85 -6.91
N GLY A 123 -0.72 9.47 -5.64
CA GLY A 123 0.44 8.84 -5.02
C GLY A 123 0.65 7.41 -5.50
N GLY A 124 1.90 6.97 -5.59
CA GLY A 124 2.23 5.56 -5.84
C GLY A 124 1.97 4.67 -4.62
N GLY A 125 1.64 3.40 -4.86
CA GLY A 125 1.54 2.41 -3.80
C GLY A 125 2.90 2.05 -3.19
N GLY A 126 2.89 1.63 -1.93
CA GLY A 126 4.07 1.15 -1.22
C GLY A 126 4.60 -0.15 -1.82
N ALA A 127 5.93 -0.26 -1.85
CA ALA A 127 6.62 -1.44 -2.35
C ALA A 127 6.29 -2.69 -1.52
N VAL A 128 6.58 -3.85 -2.11
CA VAL A 128 6.45 -5.12 -1.39
C VAL A 128 7.44 -5.11 -0.23
N GLY A 129 6.99 -5.47 0.96
CA GLY A 129 7.88 -5.56 2.10
C GLY A 129 8.80 -6.76 2.02
N PHE A 130 9.39 -7.12 3.15
CA PHE A 130 10.32 -8.24 3.22
C PHE A 130 10.09 -9.05 4.48
N ILE A 131 10.04 -10.37 4.33
CA ILE A 131 9.95 -11.32 5.45
C ILE A 131 11.14 -12.27 5.35
N HIS A 132 11.94 -12.32 6.40
CA HIS A 132 13.06 -13.25 6.52
C HIS A 132 12.94 -14.05 7.80
N LEU A 133 13.00 -15.38 7.66
CA LEU A 133 12.83 -16.32 8.75
C LEU A 133 14.07 -17.21 8.84
N ARG A 134 14.68 -17.22 10.03
CA ARG A 134 15.87 -18.03 10.32
C ARG A 134 15.68 -18.80 11.62
N SER A 135 16.03 -20.08 11.59
CA SER A 135 16.03 -20.95 12.77
C SER A 135 17.38 -21.66 12.91
N ILE A 136 17.84 -21.87 14.15
CA ILE A 136 19.09 -22.60 14.40
C ILE A 136 18.86 -24.13 14.44
N GLN A 137 17.74 -24.59 15.00
CA GLN A 137 17.49 -26.02 15.22
C GLN A 137 16.29 -26.57 14.43
N THR A 138 15.12 -25.97 14.60
CA THR A 138 13.88 -26.45 13.95
C THR A 138 13.14 -25.31 13.29
N CYS A 139 12.66 -25.56 12.07
CA CYS A 139 11.68 -24.71 11.42
C CYS A 139 10.50 -25.53 10.90
N THR A 140 9.32 -25.27 11.45
CA THR A 140 8.07 -25.87 10.98
C THR A 140 7.11 -24.78 10.56
N VAL A 141 6.69 -24.83 9.30
CA VAL A 141 5.71 -23.92 8.71
C VAL A 141 4.48 -24.70 8.31
N ASN A 142 3.35 -24.40 8.94
CA ASN A 142 2.07 -24.98 8.53
C ASN A 142 1.64 -24.43 7.16
N ALA A 143 1.11 -25.29 6.29
CA ALA A 143 0.66 -24.91 4.95
C ALA A 143 -0.46 -23.84 4.94
N ASN A 144 -1.23 -23.73 6.03
CA ASN A 144 -2.30 -22.72 6.16
C ASN A 144 -1.83 -21.39 6.76
N ALA A 145 -0.54 -21.27 7.12
CA ALA A 145 0.02 -20.00 7.55
C ALA A 145 0.04 -19.00 6.37
N VAL A 146 -0.24 -17.73 6.67
CA VAL A 146 -0.21 -16.66 5.66
C VAL A 146 1.10 -15.90 5.77
N PHE A 147 1.81 -15.83 4.65
CA PHE A 147 2.96 -14.99 4.43
C PHE A 147 2.64 -14.02 3.30
N SER A 148 2.76 -12.73 3.57
CA SER A 148 2.64 -11.73 2.52
C SER A 148 3.65 -10.60 2.73
N PRO A 149 4.71 -10.52 1.91
CA PRO A 149 5.06 -11.44 0.82
C PRO A 149 5.52 -12.83 1.29
N ALA A 150 5.87 -13.71 0.36
CA ALA A 150 6.56 -14.96 0.69
C ALA A 150 7.83 -14.69 1.51
N SER A 151 8.09 -15.54 2.50
CA SER A 151 9.30 -15.45 3.31
C SER A 151 10.53 -15.94 2.55
N THR A 152 11.70 -15.40 2.91
CA THR A 152 13.02 -15.90 2.52
C THR A 152 13.74 -16.52 3.72
N GLY A 153 14.85 -17.23 3.48
CA GLY A 153 15.69 -17.83 4.52
C GLY A 153 15.50 -19.34 4.62
N ASP A 154 15.91 -19.89 5.77
CA ASP A 154 16.02 -21.35 5.99
C ASP A 154 14.67 -21.99 6.34
N CYS A 155 13.66 -21.15 6.55
CA CYS A 155 12.28 -21.48 6.84
C CYS A 155 11.41 -21.25 5.60
N THR A 156 11.50 -22.15 4.61
CA THR A 156 10.66 -22.08 3.42
C THR A 156 9.27 -22.64 3.73
N PRO A 157 8.18 -21.95 3.32
CA PRO A 157 6.85 -22.56 3.29
C PRO A 157 6.89 -23.86 2.46
N PRO A 158 6.10 -24.89 2.81
CA PRO A 158 5.99 -26.10 2.00
C PRO A 158 5.42 -25.83 0.60
#